data_AF-A0AAP2DKM2-F1
#
_entry.id   AF-A0AAP2DKM2-F1
#
_cell.length_a   1.000
_cell.length_b   1.000
_cell.length_c   1.000
_cell.angle_alpha   90.00
_cell.angle_beta   90.00
_cell.angle_gamma   90.00
#
_symmetry.space_group_name_H-M   'P 1'
#
loop_
_entity.id
_entity.type
_entity.pdbx_description
1 polymer ?
#
loop_
_entity_poly.entity_id
_entity_poly.type
_entity_poly.pdbx_seq_one_letter_code
_entity_poly.pdbx_strand_id
1 'polypeptide(L)'
;MLRAALFVFLLATAQVVTAQHTVRENHLAKSGTEEVLWMQKVVDNWTYACRDELNIETKALPWIIFYDSTTAWHVNADESALPPFERTNHHIDFAGKNYQLIRIGHKKNVWVPDMEPIPLASLPASAMPHAANKKAYFVAPLPSLFHKLRTPDQWSYLDFLFLGVNIHELTHTRQLPFVLPQLLEISKAGNRESLDDNTVENEFSKNERFTKLYTEEVAHLWKAVFATNDDSCKAEIAQALQLTETRKREFFTGENEGLGRADEIFLSLEGSAMWAQFRVMLKNVPKPSEPNERELLSWMIEQMPAWSQERGLLVFVLINRFAPGWKAHFFGTQLPLATDYLRDVLK
;
A
#
# COMPACT_ATOMS: atom_id res chain seq x y z
N MET A 1 -26.17 4.34 -17.87
CA MET A 1 -24.95 4.93 -17.30
C MET A 1 -24.54 4.05 -16.13
N LEU A 2 -23.60 3.11 -16.36
CA LEU A 2 -23.02 2.31 -15.28
C LEU A 2 -22.28 3.28 -14.35
N ARG A 3 -22.71 3.40 -13.10
CA ARG A 3 -21.88 3.99 -12.04
C ARG A 3 -20.60 3.14 -12.03
N ALA A 4 -19.44 3.76 -12.23
CA ALA A 4 -18.17 3.08 -12.08
C ALA A 4 -18.16 2.39 -10.72
N ALA A 5 -17.96 1.08 -10.68
CA ALA A 5 -17.71 0.36 -9.44
C ALA A 5 -16.51 1.04 -8.78
N LEU A 6 -16.77 1.72 -7.67
CA LEU A 6 -15.75 2.43 -6.93
C LEU A 6 -14.94 1.36 -6.20
N PHE A 7 -13.83 0.94 -6.80
CA PHE A 7 -12.80 0.21 -6.08
C PHE A 7 -12.12 1.23 -5.17
N VAL A 8 -12.64 1.35 -3.94
CA VAL A 8 -11.91 2.04 -2.91
C VAL A 8 -10.88 1.04 -2.41
N PHE A 9 -9.61 1.21 -2.81
CA PHE A 9 -8.49 0.66 -2.07
C PHE A 9 -8.41 1.43 -0.75
N LEU A 10 -9.32 1.07 0.16
CA LEU A 10 -9.40 1.63 1.49
C LEU A 10 -8.41 0.83 2.33
N LEU A 11 -7.13 1.19 2.22
CA LEU A 11 -6.23 0.87 3.32
C LEU A 11 -6.81 1.51 4.58
N ALA A 12 -7.15 0.66 5.54
CA ALA A 12 -7.24 1.05 6.92
C ALA A 12 -5.83 1.29 7.51
N THR A 13 -4.91 1.94 6.78
CA THR A 13 -3.70 2.51 7.38
C THR A 13 -4.12 3.75 8.15
N ALA A 14 -4.43 3.50 9.42
CA ALA A 14 -5.09 4.42 10.33
C ALA A 14 -6.45 4.90 9.81
N GLN A 15 -7.54 4.39 10.38
CA GLN A 15 -8.68 5.28 10.59
C GLN A 15 -8.15 6.48 11.38
N VAL A 16 -7.80 7.55 10.68
CA VAL A 16 -7.55 8.84 11.28
C VAL A 16 -8.83 9.18 12.00
N VAL A 17 -8.79 9.05 13.33
CA VAL A 17 -9.85 9.49 14.23
C VAL A 17 -10.26 10.86 13.75
N THR A 18 -11.52 10.97 13.33
CA THR A 18 -12.16 12.22 12.92
C THR A 18 -12.11 13.19 14.08
N ALA A 19 -11.06 14.00 14.18
CA ALA A 19 -11.08 15.19 15.01
C ALA A 19 -12.01 16.16 14.30
N GLN A 20 -13.17 16.46 14.91
CA GLN A 20 -14.02 17.56 14.48
C GLN A 20 -13.19 18.84 14.54
N HIS A 21 -12.71 19.31 13.39
CA HIS A 21 -11.88 20.49 13.29
C HIS A 21 -12.76 21.75 13.29
N THR A 22 -12.76 22.49 14.39
CA THR A 22 -12.98 23.93 14.35
C THR A 22 -11.78 24.55 13.64
N VAL A 23 -12.01 24.97 12.40
CA VAL A 23 -11.04 25.71 11.58
C VAL A 23 -10.75 27.04 12.29
N ARG A 24 -9.63 27.12 13.02
CA ARG A 24 -8.99 28.41 13.25
C ARG A 24 -8.20 28.72 11.98
N GLU A 25 -8.72 29.65 11.19
CA GLU A 25 -7.99 30.29 10.11
C GLU A 25 -6.74 30.94 10.69
N ASN A 26 -5.61 30.23 10.64
CA ASN A 26 -4.32 30.85 10.80
C ASN A 26 -3.71 31.00 9.40
N HIS A 27 -3.37 32.26 9.10
CA HIS A 27 -2.66 32.79 7.95
C HIS A 27 -1.88 31.76 7.12
N LEU A 28 -2.07 31.84 5.79
CA LEU A 28 -1.18 31.33 4.75
C LEU A 28 0.29 31.39 5.21
N ALA A 29 0.80 30.27 5.71
CA ALA A 29 2.20 30.15 6.03
C ALA A 29 2.96 30.23 4.71
N LYS A 30 3.87 31.20 4.61
CA LYS A 30 4.99 31.12 3.68
C LYS A 30 5.90 29.97 4.14
N SER A 31 5.58 28.73 3.79
CA SER A 31 6.56 27.63 3.75
C SER A 31 6.17 26.71 2.61
N GLY A 32 7.00 26.67 1.57
CA GLY A 32 6.94 25.60 0.57
C GLY A 32 8.18 24.71 0.62
N THR A 33 9.14 25.03 1.49
CA THR A 33 10.45 24.38 1.49
C THR A 33 10.41 23.07 2.28
N GLU A 34 9.78 23.04 3.46
CA GLU A 34 9.72 21.83 4.29
C GLU A 34 8.83 20.76 3.66
N GLU A 35 7.69 21.18 3.10
CA GLU A 35 6.77 20.30 2.38
C GLU A 35 7.46 19.68 1.16
N VAL A 36 8.17 20.48 0.37
CA VAL A 36 8.91 19.99 -0.81
C VAL A 36 10.06 19.07 -0.40
N LEU A 37 10.77 19.35 0.70
CA LEU A 37 11.80 18.44 1.23
C LEU A 37 11.20 17.09 1.65
N TRP A 38 10.02 17.08 2.28
CA TRP A 38 9.32 15.84 2.60
C TRP A 38 8.90 15.08 1.33
N MET A 39 8.31 15.75 0.35
CA MET A 39 7.93 15.12 -0.92
C MET A 39 9.15 14.53 -1.64
N GLN A 40 10.27 15.25 -1.66
CA GLN A 40 11.54 14.76 -2.20
C GLN A 40 12.01 13.51 -1.45
N LYS A 41 11.96 13.51 -0.11
CA LYS A 41 12.33 12.35 0.71
C LYS A 41 11.50 11.11 0.40
N VAL A 42 10.19 11.27 0.17
CA VAL A 42 9.31 10.16 -0.28
C VAL A 42 9.79 9.61 -1.62
N VAL A 43 10.05 10.49 -2.58
CA VAL A 43 10.48 10.12 -3.94
C VAL A 43 11.90 9.54 -3.99
N ASP A 44 12.78 9.97 -3.11
CA ASP A 44 14.13 9.40 -2.91
C ASP A 44 14.04 7.98 -2.35
N ASN A 45 13.16 7.74 -1.37
CA ASN A 45 12.92 6.41 -0.85
C ASN A 45 12.23 5.50 -1.85
N TRP A 46 11.39 6.06 -2.73
CA TRP A 46 10.85 5.31 -3.86
C TRP A 46 11.92 4.94 -4.89
N THR A 47 12.88 5.83 -5.13
CA THR A 47 14.05 5.53 -5.97
C THR A 47 14.86 4.38 -5.38
N TYR A 48 15.13 4.42 -4.07
CA TYR A 48 15.80 3.34 -3.35
C TYR A 48 15.01 2.03 -3.45
N ALA A 49 13.71 2.05 -3.15
CA ALA A 49 12.86 0.87 -3.23
C ALA A 49 12.90 0.26 -4.65
N CYS A 50 12.77 1.07 -5.69
CA CYS A 50 12.84 0.59 -7.07
C CYS A 50 14.20 -0.04 -7.41
N ARG A 51 15.31 0.64 -7.09
CA ARG A 51 16.65 0.25 -7.55
C ARG A 51 17.29 -0.82 -6.69
N ASP A 52 17.27 -0.63 -5.38
CA ASP A 52 18.07 -1.39 -4.43
C ASP A 52 17.32 -2.59 -3.87
N GLU A 53 15.99 -2.50 -3.74
CA GLU A 53 15.18 -3.54 -3.10
C GLU A 53 14.35 -4.36 -4.11
N LEU A 54 13.65 -3.66 -5.00
CA LEU A 54 12.76 -4.27 -5.99
C LEU A 54 13.47 -4.65 -7.29
N ASN A 55 14.62 -4.03 -7.59
CA ASN A 55 15.34 -4.19 -8.85
C ASN A 55 14.41 -4.02 -10.09
N ILE A 56 13.58 -2.99 -10.05
CA ILE A 56 12.68 -2.61 -11.15
C ILE A 56 13.15 -1.33 -11.81
N GLU A 57 12.81 -1.16 -13.09
CA GLU A 57 13.13 0.04 -13.83
C GLU A 57 12.51 1.28 -13.16
N THR A 58 13.32 2.32 -12.94
CA THR A 58 12.83 3.63 -12.50
C THR A 58 12.16 4.37 -13.65
N LYS A 59 10.98 3.88 -14.06
CA LYS A 59 10.09 4.55 -15.01
C LYS A 59 9.62 5.88 -14.43
N ALA A 60 9.12 6.78 -15.29
CA ALA A 60 8.53 8.05 -14.85
C ALA A 60 7.58 7.87 -13.65
N LEU A 61 7.55 8.88 -12.77
CA LEU A 61 6.67 8.90 -11.61
C LEU A 61 5.21 8.72 -12.08
N PRO A 62 4.34 8.04 -11.31
CA PRO A 62 2.91 8.18 -11.52
C PRO A 62 2.50 9.65 -11.29
N TRP A 63 1.24 9.98 -11.56
CA TRP A 63 0.70 11.21 -11.02
C TRP A 63 0.68 11.10 -9.49
N ILE A 64 1.40 11.96 -8.78
CA ILE A 64 1.39 12.03 -7.31
C ILE A 64 0.69 13.31 -6.84
N ILE A 65 -0.12 13.21 -5.80
CA ILE A 65 -0.86 14.30 -5.17
C ILE A 65 -0.54 14.32 -3.68
N PHE A 66 0.31 15.26 -3.26
CA PHE A 66 0.53 15.50 -1.84
C PHE A 66 -0.43 16.59 -1.36
N TYR A 67 -1.05 16.47 -0.19
CA TYR A 67 -2.00 17.47 0.28
C TYR A 67 -1.78 17.89 1.74
N ASP A 68 -2.02 19.17 1.99
CA ASP A 68 -2.13 19.76 3.32
C ASP A 68 -3.57 20.27 3.57
N SER A 69 -3.78 21.07 4.62
CA SER A 69 -5.10 21.59 4.97
C SER A 69 -5.69 22.61 3.98
N THR A 70 -4.91 23.10 3.02
CA THR A 70 -5.28 24.21 2.14
C THR A 70 -4.86 24.02 0.69
N THR A 71 -3.87 23.17 0.43
CA THR A 71 -3.27 23.01 -0.89
C THR A 71 -3.06 21.53 -1.22
N ALA A 72 -3.23 21.20 -2.50
CA ALA A 72 -2.81 19.96 -3.11
C ALA A 72 -1.67 20.26 -4.09
N TRP A 73 -0.62 19.46 -4.02
CA TRP A 73 0.62 19.57 -4.77
C TRP A 73 0.71 18.39 -5.71
N HIS A 74 0.71 18.68 -7.00
CA HIS A 74 0.66 17.68 -8.05
C HIS A 74 2.03 17.52 -8.70
N VAL A 75 2.50 16.28 -8.79
CA VAL A 75 3.74 15.86 -9.45
C VAL A 75 3.36 15.05 -10.68
N ASN A 76 3.98 15.35 -11.82
CA ASN A 76 3.76 14.64 -13.09
C ASN A 76 2.28 14.51 -13.50
N ALA A 77 1.51 15.58 -13.29
CA ALA A 77 0.09 15.63 -13.61
C ALA A 77 -0.17 15.71 -15.12
N ASP A 78 -1.33 15.21 -15.55
CA ASP A 78 -1.88 15.55 -16.86
C ASP A 78 -2.58 16.91 -16.75
N GLU A 79 -1.90 17.96 -17.20
CA GLU A 79 -2.39 19.33 -17.08
C GLU A 79 -3.70 19.58 -17.83
N SER A 80 -3.99 18.79 -18.87
CA SER A 80 -5.24 18.93 -19.63
C SER A 80 -6.47 18.50 -18.82
N ALA A 81 -6.27 17.72 -17.76
CA ALA A 81 -7.31 17.24 -16.87
C ALA A 81 -7.46 18.08 -15.60
N LEU A 82 -6.54 19.03 -15.34
CA LEU A 82 -6.53 19.79 -14.08
C LEU A 82 -7.61 20.88 -14.03
N PRO A 83 -8.19 21.17 -12.85
CA PRO A 83 -8.90 22.42 -12.59
C PRO A 83 -7.91 23.60 -12.60
N PRO A 84 -8.36 24.87 -12.48
CA PRO A 84 -7.45 26.02 -12.39
C PRO A 84 -6.33 25.81 -11.36
N PHE A 85 -5.09 26.02 -11.78
CA PHE A 85 -3.90 25.67 -11.03
C PHE A 85 -2.81 26.75 -11.10
N GLU A 86 -1.86 26.70 -10.16
CA GLU A 86 -0.66 27.52 -10.12
C GLU A 86 0.58 26.66 -10.42
N ARG A 87 1.43 27.09 -11.36
CA ARG A 87 2.78 26.53 -11.50
C ARG A 87 3.70 27.15 -10.45
N THR A 88 4.45 26.32 -9.75
CA THR A 88 5.43 26.80 -8.77
C THR A 88 6.85 26.83 -9.35
N ASN A 89 7.77 27.49 -8.65
CA ASN A 89 9.21 27.39 -8.92
C ASN A 89 9.87 26.19 -8.21
N HIS A 90 9.08 25.37 -7.52
CA HIS A 90 9.58 24.18 -6.83
C HIS A 90 9.57 22.97 -7.76
N HIS A 91 10.51 22.07 -7.52
CA HIS A 91 10.72 20.87 -8.32
C HIS A 91 11.03 19.68 -7.43
N ILE A 92 10.71 18.49 -7.92
CA ILE A 92 11.13 17.21 -7.34
C ILE A 92 12.00 16.49 -8.38
N ASP A 93 13.12 15.95 -7.93
CA ASP A 93 14.00 15.13 -8.76
C ASP A 93 13.70 13.65 -8.60
N PHE A 94 13.57 12.93 -9.72
CA PHE A 94 13.42 11.48 -9.73
C PHE A 94 14.04 10.89 -10.98
N ALA A 95 14.91 9.89 -10.79
CA ALA A 95 15.58 9.17 -11.88
C ALA A 95 16.26 10.09 -12.92
N GLY A 96 16.87 11.18 -12.47
CA GLY A 96 17.54 12.17 -13.34
C GLY A 96 16.61 13.08 -14.11
N LYS A 97 15.29 13.04 -13.84
CA LYS A 97 14.29 13.98 -14.36
C LYS A 97 13.85 14.92 -13.26
N ASN A 98 13.64 16.17 -13.62
CA ASN A 98 13.16 17.22 -12.75
C ASN A 98 11.67 17.48 -13.06
N TYR A 99 10.82 17.36 -12.05
CA TYR A 99 9.37 17.50 -12.15
C TYR A 99 8.93 18.79 -11.49
N GLN A 100 8.44 19.74 -12.28
CA GLN A 100 7.86 20.99 -11.75
C GLN A 100 6.58 20.69 -10.98
N LEU A 101 6.45 21.30 -9.79
CA LEU A 101 5.26 21.17 -8.96
C LEU A 101 4.16 22.13 -9.38
N ILE A 102 2.94 21.61 -9.44
CA ILE A 102 1.71 22.36 -9.62
C ILE A 102 0.94 22.40 -8.29
N ARG A 103 0.33 23.54 -7.95
CA ARG A 103 -0.52 23.70 -6.78
C ARG A 103 -1.96 23.96 -7.17
N ILE A 104 -2.87 23.33 -6.43
CA ILE A 104 -4.31 23.57 -6.48
C ILE A 104 -4.77 23.87 -5.05
N GLY A 105 -5.32 25.07 -4.85
CA GLY A 105 -5.91 25.45 -3.56
C GLY A 105 -7.23 24.72 -3.32
N HIS A 106 -7.48 24.33 -2.08
CA HIS A 106 -8.74 23.72 -1.65
C HIS A 106 -9.17 24.23 -0.27
N LYS A 107 -10.41 23.90 0.13
CA LYS A 107 -10.96 24.28 1.45
C LYS A 107 -11.29 23.05 2.29
N LYS A 108 -12.09 22.15 1.74
CA LYS A 108 -12.55 20.93 2.42
C LYS A 108 -12.51 19.69 1.54
N ASN A 109 -12.33 19.85 0.23
CA ASN A 109 -12.33 18.76 -0.73
C ASN A 109 -11.11 18.90 -1.63
N VAL A 110 -10.33 17.84 -1.74
CA VAL A 110 -9.14 17.77 -2.60
C VAL A 110 -9.59 17.26 -3.97
N TRP A 111 -9.21 17.98 -5.02
CA TRP A 111 -9.44 17.53 -6.38
C TRP A 111 -8.49 16.36 -6.71
N VAL A 112 -9.03 15.32 -7.35
CA VAL A 112 -8.27 14.15 -7.81
C VAL A 112 -8.73 13.73 -9.22
N PRO A 113 -7.92 13.00 -10.00
CA PRO A 113 -8.25 12.61 -11.37
C PRO A 113 -9.46 11.69 -11.44
N ASP A 114 -10.28 11.85 -12.47
CA ASP A 114 -11.40 10.97 -12.84
C ASP A 114 -12.47 10.71 -11.77
N MET A 115 -12.44 11.44 -10.66
CA MET A 115 -13.42 11.31 -9.58
C MET A 115 -13.92 12.67 -9.11
N GLU A 116 -15.03 12.64 -8.37
CA GLU A 116 -15.48 13.81 -7.61
C GLU A 116 -14.43 14.19 -6.56
N PRO A 117 -14.26 15.49 -6.26
CA PRO A 117 -13.36 15.94 -5.21
C PRO A 117 -13.63 15.24 -3.86
N ILE A 118 -12.59 14.67 -3.26
CA ILE A 118 -12.70 13.86 -2.04
C ILE A 118 -12.63 14.77 -0.82
N PRO A 119 -13.54 14.62 0.17
CA PRO A 119 -13.42 15.35 1.43
C PRO A 119 -12.08 15.11 2.12
N LEU A 120 -11.39 16.20 2.50
CA LEU A 120 -10.09 16.20 3.16
C LEU A 120 -10.10 15.31 4.42
N ALA A 121 -11.21 15.32 5.16
CA ALA A 121 -11.38 14.55 6.38
C ALA A 121 -11.44 13.03 6.17
N SER A 122 -11.64 12.56 4.93
CA SER A 122 -11.74 11.16 4.57
C SER A 122 -10.76 10.75 3.47
N LEU A 123 -9.78 11.59 3.14
CA LEU A 123 -8.79 11.29 2.13
C LEU A 123 -7.62 10.54 2.79
N PRO A 124 -7.38 9.27 2.46
CA PRO A 124 -6.23 8.52 2.96
C PRO A 124 -4.97 8.74 2.10
N ALA A 125 -3.85 8.17 2.54
CA ALA A 125 -2.80 7.82 1.60
C ALA A 125 -3.27 6.61 0.78
N SER A 126 -3.27 6.70 -0.55
CA SER A 126 -3.77 5.61 -1.39
C SER A 126 -3.29 5.69 -2.84
N ALA A 127 -3.03 4.54 -3.45
CA ALA A 127 -2.98 4.39 -4.89
C ALA A 127 -4.37 4.14 -5.49
N MET A 128 -4.70 4.90 -6.53
CA MET A 128 -6.04 4.89 -7.14
C MET A 128 -5.93 4.79 -8.66
N PRO A 129 -6.86 4.08 -9.34
CA PRO A 129 -6.87 4.02 -10.79
C PRO A 129 -7.32 5.34 -11.43
N HIS A 130 -6.81 5.62 -12.63
CA HIS A 130 -7.31 6.68 -13.51
C HIS A 130 -7.05 6.33 -14.99
N ALA A 131 -7.43 7.25 -15.88
CA ALA A 131 -7.41 7.10 -17.33
C ALA A 131 -8.14 5.82 -17.76
N ALA A 132 -9.38 5.65 -17.31
CA ALA A 132 -10.18 4.45 -17.52
C ALA A 132 -9.47 3.15 -17.08
N ASN A 133 -8.93 3.15 -15.85
CA ASN A 133 -8.24 2.03 -15.22
C ASN A 133 -6.92 1.58 -15.88
N LYS A 134 -6.37 2.38 -16.79
CA LYS A 134 -5.11 2.06 -17.49
C LYS A 134 -3.87 2.63 -16.82
N LYS A 135 -4.05 3.56 -15.89
CA LYS A 135 -2.98 4.18 -15.12
C LYS A 135 -3.40 4.24 -13.65
N ALA A 136 -2.45 4.56 -12.79
CA ALA A 136 -2.69 4.81 -11.38
C ALA A 136 -2.07 6.14 -10.97
N TYR A 137 -2.74 6.84 -10.06
CA TYR A 137 -2.19 7.97 -9.34
C TYR A 137 -2.04 7.61 -7.87
N PHE A 138 -1.22 8.39 -7.17
CA PHE A 138 -0.98 8.26 -5.74
C PHE A 138 -1.38 9.55 -5.05
N VAL A 139 -2.08 9.46 -3.93
CA VAL A 139 -2.44 10.61 -3.09
C VAL A 139 -1.96 10.37 -1.66
N ALA A 140 -1.38 11.40 -1.00
CA ALA A 140 -0.88 11.27 0.37
C ALA A 140 -0.88 12.58 1.16
N PRO A 141 -1.14 12.53 2.48
CA PRO A 141 -1.09 13.70 3.35
C PRO A 141 0.36 14.15 3.59
N LEU A 142 0.54 15.45 3.76
CA LEU A 142 1.79 16.06 4.20
C LEU A 142 1.92 16.05 5.74
N PRO A 143 3.14 16.21 6.28
CA PRO A 143 3.40 16.19 7.73
C PRO A 143 2.51 17.14 8.52
N SER A 144 2.22 18.32 7.99
CA SER A 144 1.33 19.31 8.60
C SER A 144 -0.09 18.79 8.90
N LEU A 145 -0.53 17.69 8.27
CA LEU A 145 -1.77 16.99 8.61
C LEU A 145 -1.53 15.86 9.59
N PHE A 146 -0.66 14.91 9.27
CA PHE A 146 -0.55 13.70 10.09
C PHE A 146 0.15 13.95 11.44
N HIS A 147 0.99 14.98 11.57
CA HIS A 147 1.55 15.41 12.86
C HIS A 147 0.50 15.84 13.88
N LYS A 148 -0.74 16.14 13.46
CA LYS A 148 -1.86 16.44 14.36
C LYS A 148 -2.40 15.19 15.07
N LEU A 149 -2.00 13.99 14.64
CA LEU A 149 -2.48 12.73 15.23
C LEU A 149 -1.81 12.40 16.56
N ARG A 150 -0.68 13.05 16.87
CA ARG A 150 0.17 12.75 18.02
C ARG A 150 0.81 14.02 18.58
N THR A 151 1.43 13.90 19.75
CA THR A 151 2.18 14.99 20.36
C THR A 151 3.52 15.23 19.62
N PRO A 152 4.13 16.43 19.70
CA PRO A 152 5.36 16.76 18.97
C PRO A 152 6.55 15.82 19.19
N ASP A 153 6.68 15.24 20.38
CA ASP A 153 7.70 14.24 20.71
C ASP A 153 7.54 12.92 19.93
N GLN A 154 6.40 12.71 19.28
CA GLN A 154 6.08 11.54 18.47
C GLN A 154 6.05 11.85 16.96
N TRP A 155 6.46 13.04 16.52
CA TRP A 155 6.46 13.38 15.09
C TRP A 155 7.47 12.58 14.27
N SER A 156 8.65 12.30 14.82
CA SER A 156 9.65 11.44 14.15
C SER A 156 9.13 10.02 13.91
N TYR A 157 8.31 9.52 14.84
CA TYR A 157 7.60 8.24 14.69
C TYR A 157 6.60 8.30 13.53
N LEU A 158 5.81 9.37 13.45
CA LEU A 158 4.85 9.54 12.35
C LEU A 158 5.56 9.71 11.00
N ASP A 159 6.64 10.47 10.94
CA ASP A 159 7.46 10.61 9.74
C ASP A 159 8.00 9.24 9.29
N PHE A 160 8.48 8.43 10.24
CA PHE A 160 8.95 7.08 9.95
C PHE A 160 7.83 6.18 9.39
N LEU A 161 6.67 6.17 10.04
CA LEU A 161 5.50 5.39 9.61
C LEU A 161 5.00 5.83 8.23
N PHE A 162 4.73 7.12 8.05
CA PHE A 162 4.20 7.64 6.79
C PHE A 162 5.20 7.47 5.65
N LEU A 163 6.51 7.58 5.89
CA LEU A 163 7.49 7.25 4.86
C LEU A 163 7.29 5.83 4.33
N GLY A 164 7.09 4.86 5.22
CA GLY A 164 6.76 3.48 4.85
C GLY A 164 5.45 3.36 4.06
N VAL A 165 4.37 3.96 4.56
CA VAL A 165 3.04 3.96 3.91
C VAL A 165 3.12 4.56 2.49
N ASN A 166 3.85 5.65 2.28
CA ASN A 166 4.00 6.23 0.94
C ASN A 166 4.65 5.22 -0.04
N ILE A 167 5.59 4.39 0.42
CA ILE A 167 6.25 3.39 -0.42
C ILE A 167 5.32 2.22 -0.73
N HIS A 168 4.51 1.81 0.24
CA HIS A 168 3.46 0.83 0.05
C HIS A 168 2.54 1.26 -1.12
N GLU A 169 1.96 2.46 -1.03
CA GLU A 169 1.06 2.97 -2.06
C GLU A 169 1.75 3.19 -3.42
N LEU A 170 2.97 3.73 -3.43
CA LEU A 170 3.72 3.89 -4.67
C LEU A 170 3.99 2.54 -5.35
N THR A 171 4.12 1.46 -4.58
CA THR A 171 4.25 0.10 -5.12
C THR A 171 2.98 -0.29 -5.89
N HIS A 172 1.79 -0.04 -5.33
CA HIS A 172 0.53 -0.30 -6.01
C HIS A 172 0.34 0.50 -7.30
N THR A 173 0.90 1.71 -7.42
CA THR A 173 0.85 2.44 -8.69
C THR A 173 1.52 1.70 -9.86
N ARG A 174 2.45 0.78 -9.57
CA ARG A 174 3.07 -0.09 -10.57
C ARG A 174 2.22 -1.32 -10.88
N GLN A 175 1.35 -1.74 -9.97
CA GLN A 175 0.62 -3.01 -10.03
C GLN A 175 -0.82 -2.85 -10.53
N LEU A 176 -1.52 -1.80 -10.07
CA LEU A 176 -2.93 -1.56 -10.36
C LEU A 176 -3.29 -1.65 -11.86
N PRO A 177 -2.51 -1.09 -12.81
CA PRO A 177 -2.88 -1.14 -14.23
C PRO A 177 -3.10 -2.56 -14.81
N PHE A 178 -2.45 -3.59 -14.26
CA PHE A 178 -2.59 -4.97 -14.73
C PHE A 178 -3.34 -5.89 -13.76
N VAL A 179 -3.50 -5.49 -12.50
CA VAL A 179 -4.26 -6.24 -11.50
C VAL A 179 -5.75 -5.91 -11.56
N LEU A 180 -6.09 -4.63 -11.72
CA LEU A 180 -7.47 -4.16 -11.64
C LEU A 180 -8.44 -4.83 -12.64
N PRO A 181 -8.06 -5.12 -13.91
CA PRO A 181 -8.92 -5.88 -14.81
C PRO A 181 -9.34 -7.25 -14.26
N GLN A 182 -8.44 -7.95 -13.56
CA GLN A 182 -8.73 -9.26 -12.98
C GLN A 182 -9.71 -9.15 -11.81
N LEU A 183 -9.55 -8.14 -10.95
CA LEU A 183 -10.47 -7.88 -9.85
C LEU A 183 -11.87 -7.49 -10.34
N LEU A 184 -11.95 -6.69 -11.42
CA LEU A 184 -13.21 -6.33 -12.06
C LEU A 184 -13.94 -7.55 -12.64
N GLU A 185 -13.22 -8.48 -13.24
CA GLU A 185 -13.79 -9.75 -13.73
C GLU A 185 -14.38 -10.57 -12.57
N ILE A 186 -13.66 -10.68 -11.46
CA ILE A 186 -14.12 -11.43 -10.27
C ILE A 186 -15.36 -10.76 -9.66
N SER A 187 -15.32 -9.45 -9.44
CA SER A 187 -16.45 -8.67 -8.90
C SER A 187 -17.70 -8.85 -9.76
N LYS A 188 -17.56 -8.74 -11.09
CA LYS A 188 -18.68 -8.92 -12.03
C LYS A 188 -19.22 -10.34 -12.02
N ALA A 189 -18.34 -11.35 -12.02
CA ALA A 189 -18.76 -12.76 -12.00
C ALA A 189 -19.50 -13.13 -10.71
N GLY A 190 -19.09 -12.55 -9.58
CA GLY A 190 -19.73 -12.73 -8.28
C GLY A 190 -20.91 -11.80 -8.00
N ASN A 191 -21.31 -10.94 -8.93
CA ASN A 191 -22.31 -9.88 -8.73
C ASN A 191 -22.06 -9.03 -7.46
N ARG A 192 -20.79 -8.69 -7.21
CA ARG A 192 -20.35 -7.88 -6.07
C ARG A 192 -20.11 -6.45 -6.51
N GLU A 193 -20.61 -5.48 -5.74
CA GLU A 193 -20.47 -4.06 -6.07
C GLU A 193 -19.00 -3.59 -6.07
N SER A 194 -18.18 -4.12 -5.16
CA SER A 194 -16.75 -3.84 -5.05
C SER A 194 -16.00 -5.01 -4.42
N LEU A 195 -14.68 -5.04 -4.62
CA LEU A 195 -13.73 -5.86 -3.88
C LEU A 195 -12.60 -4.96 -3.39
N ASP A 196 -12.12 -5.23 -2.19
CA ASP A 196 -10.97 -4.59 -1.56
C ASP A 196 -10.14 -5.63 -0.81
N ASP A 197 -8.97 -5.20 -0.33
CA ASP A 197 -8.00 -6.01 0.41
C ASP A 197 -8.57 -6.59 1.72
N ASN A 198 -9.65 -6.02 2.24
CA ASN A 198 -10.34 -6.44 3.46
C ASN A 198 -11.57 -7.30 3.19
N THR A 199 -11.94 -7.56 1.93
CA THR A 199 -13.21 -8.21 1.59
C THR A 199 -13.32 -9.61 2.22
N VAL A 200 -12.23 -10.38 2.22
CA VAL A 200 -12.20 -11.73 2.83
C VAL A 200 -12.28 -11.64 4.35
N GLU A 201 -11.61 -10.67 4.96
CA GLU A 201 -11.68 -10.44 6.41
C GLU A 201 -13.10 -10.01 6.83
N ASN A 202 -13.71 -9.08 6.10
CA ASN A 202 -15.07 -8.62 6.35
C ASN A 202 -16.11 -9.75 6.22
N GLU A 203 -15.93 -10.63 5.24
CA GLU A 203 -16.80 -11.78 5.01
C GLU A 203 -16.66 -12.84 6.12
N PHE A 204 -15.42 -13.15 6.55
CA PHE A 204 -15.16 -14.35 7.37
C PHE A 204 -14.68 -14.09 8.79
N SER A 205 -14.37 -12.85 9.21
CA SER A 205 -13.85 -12.53 10.55
C SER A 205 -14.74 -13.01 11.72
N LYS A 206 -16.05 -13.09 11.51
CA LYS A 206 -17.02 -13.60 12.49
C LYS A 206 -17.17 -15.12 12.48
N ASN A 207 -16.56 -15.82 11.52
CA ASN A 207 -16.61 -17.27 11.44
C ASN A 207 -15.46 -17.87 12.26
N GLU A 208 -15.78 -18.47 13.41
CA GLU A 208 -14.79 -19.02 14.33
C GLU A 208 -13.86 -20.06 13.69
N ARG A 209 -14.39 -20.91 12.79
CA ARG A 209 -13.60 -21.94 12.10
C ARG A 209 -12.62 -21.30 11.12
N PHE A 210 -13.07 -20.33 10.33
CA PHE A 210 -12.19 -19.60 9.40
C PHE A 210 -11.09 -18.87 10.16
N THR A 211 -11.46 -18.08 11.18
CA THR A 211 -10.52 -17.30 11.99
C THR A 211 -9.50 -18.21 12.66
N LYS A 212 -9.91 -19.37 13.19
CA LYS A 212 -8.99 -20.36 13.75
C LYS A 212 -7.97 -20.85 12.71
N LEU A 213 -8.44 -21.26 11.52
CA LEU A 213 -7.54 -21.72 10.45
C LEU A 213 -6.57 -20.61 10.00
N TYR A 214 -7.06 -19.38 9.87
CA TYR A 214 -6.25 -18.23 9.52
C TYR A 214 -5.18 -17.93 10.59
N THR A 215 -5.55 -17.89 11.88
CA THR A 215 -4.60 -17.67 12.97
C THR A 215 -3.55 -18.78 13.05
N GLU A 216 -3.94 -20.04 12.86
CA GLU A 216 -2.99 -21.16 12.80
C GLU A 216 -2.04 -21.03 11.58
N GLU A 217 -2.56 -20.67 10.41
CA GLU A 217 -1.78 -20.43 9.18
C GLU A 217 -0.71 -19.36 9.42
N VAL A 218 -1.12 -18.20 9.95
CA VAL A 218 -0.23 -17.08 10.26
C VAL A 218 0.81 -17.45 11.33
N ALA A 219 0.42 -18.22 12.35
CA ALA A 219 1.36 -18.69 13.37
C ALA A 219 2.47 -19.57 12.77
N HIS A 220 2.15 -20.42 11.79
CA HIS A 220 3.14 -21.21 11.06
C HIS A 220 4.04 -20.33 10.18
N LEU A 221 3.48 -19.32 9.50
CA LEU A 221 4.29 -18.36 8.72
C LEU A 221 5.28 -17.60 9.60
N TRP A 222 4.87 -17.15 10.79
CA TRP A 222 5.76 -16.50 11.76
C TRP A 222 6.89 -17.41 12.21
N LYS A 223 6.60 -18.69 12.50
CA LYS A 223 7.64 -19.68 12.85
C LYS A 223 8.60 -19.91 11.68
N ALA A 224 8.09 -19.99 10.45
CA ALA A 224 8.90 -20.15 9.26
C ALA A 224 9.87 -18.98 9.06
N VAL A 225 9.39 -17.73 9.19
CA VAL A 225 10.20 -16.52 9.01
C VAL A 225 11.42 -16.52 9.92
N PHE A 226 11.27 -16.99 11.17
CA PHE A 226 12.35 -17.02 12.15
C PHE A 226 12.99 -18.40 12.37
N ALA A 227 12.72 -19.36 11.49
CA ALA A 227 13.34 -20.67 11.58
C ALA A 227 14.86 -20.57 11.34
N THR A 228 15.64 -21.20 12.22
CA THR A 228 17.11 -21.14 12.25
C THR A 228 17.78 -21.88 11.09
N ASN A 229 17.05 -22.76 10.39
CA ASN A 229 17.53 -23.54 9.28
C ASN A 229 16.41 -23.75 8.24
N ASP A 230 16.78 -24.09 7.02
CA ASP A 230 15.86 -24.21 5.89
C ASP A 230 14.89 -25.38 6.03
N ASP A 231 15.28 -26.49 6.65
CA ASP A 231 14.40 -27.65 6.81
C ASP A 231 13.23 -27.34 7.76
N SER A 232 13.52 -26.73 8.92
CA SER A 232 12.49 -26.24 9.83
C SER A 232 11.63 -25.15 9.19
N CYS A 233 12.25 -24.26 8.40
CA CYS A 233 11.51 -23.23 7.66
C CYS A 233 10.51 -23.86 6.68
N LYS A 234 10.97 -24.78 5.84
CA LYS A 234 10.14 -25.49 4.85
C LYS A 234 9.03 -26.32 5.50
N ALA A 235 9.30 -26.96 6.63
CA ALA A 235 8.29 -27.71 7.38
C ALA A 235 7.15 -26.81 7.86
N GLU A 236 7.46 -25.64 8.42
CA GLU A 236 6.47 -24.65 8.86
C GLU A 236 5.70 -24.05 7.67
N ILE A 237 6.37 -23.78 6.53
CA ILE A 237 5.69 -23.33 5.30
C ILE A 237 4.70 -24.39 4.81
N ALA A 238 5.08 -25.67 4.83
CA ALA A 238 4.20 -26.74 4.39
C ALA A 238 2.91 -26.82 5.25
N GLN A 239 3.02 -26.61 6.57
CA GLN A 239 1.86 -26.52 7.46
C GLN A 239 0.97 -25.31 7.12
N ALA A 240 1.57 -24.13 6.93
CA ALA A 240 0.83 -22.93 6.53
C ALA A 240 0.07 -23.14 5.21
N LEU A 241 0.73 -23.66 4.17
CA LEU A 241 0.10 -23.91 2.87
C LEU A 241 -1.02 -24.95 2.96
N GLN A 242 -0.88 -25.98 3.81
CA GLN A 242 -1.95 -26.95 4.04
C GLN A 242 -3.19 -26.32 4.67
N LEU A 243 -3.00 -25.37 5.60
CA LEU A 243 -4.08 -24.61 6.21
C LEU A 243 -4.74 -23.66 5.19
N THR A 244 -3.95 -23.00 4.34
CA THR A 244 -4.46 -22.22 3.21
C THR A 244 -5.38 -23.07 2.33
N GLU A 245 -4.93 -24.25 1.90
CA GLU A 245 -5.73 -25.14 1.04
C GLU A 245 -7.00 -25.62 1.74
N THR A 246 -6.92 -25.88 3.05
CA THR A 246 -8.09 -26.27 3.85
C THR A 246 -9.11 -25.13 3.88
N ARG A 247 -8.66 -23.89 4.11
CA ARG A 247 -9.50 -22.69 4.11
C ARG A 247 -10.13 -22.47 2.74
N LYS A 248 -9.37 -22.62 1.65
CA LYS A 248 -9.87 -22.55 0.27
C LYS A 248 -10.99 -23.57 0.01
N ARG A 249 -10.78 -24.85 0.35
CA ARG A 249 -11.80 -25.91 0.15
C ARG A 249 -13.04 -25.73 1.02
N GLU A 250 -12.89 -25.28 2.26
CA GLU A 250 -14.01 -25.15 3.20
C GLU A 250 -14.86 -23.90 2.91
N PHE A 251 -14.26 -22.77 2.52
CA PHE A 251 -14.94 -21.46 2.52
C PHE A 251 -15.04 -20.76 1.17
N PHE A 252 -14.14 -21.03 0.23
CA PHE A 252 -14.16 -20.40 -1.10
C PHE A 252 -14.82 -21.33 -2.11
N THR A 253 -16.08 -21.68 -1.85
CA THR A 253 -16.91 -22.53 -2.71
C THR A 253 -18.24 -21.85 -3.01
N GLY A 254 -18.93 -22.30 -4.07
CA GLY A 254 -20.23 -21.72 -4.46
C GLY A 254 -20.13 -20.22 -4.72
N GLU A 255 -20.97 -19.43 -4.05
CA GLU A 255 -21.02 -17.96 -4.18
C GLU A 255 -19.72 -17.25 -3.73
N ASN A 256 -18.84 -17.96 -3.01
CA ASN A 256 -17.57 -17.45 -2.51
C ASN A 256 -16.35 -17.93 -3.32
N GLU A 257 -16.54 -18.69 -4.40
CA GLU A 257 -15.42 -19.18 -5.23
C GLU A 257 -14.56 -18.01 -5.77
N GLY A 258 -15.21 -16.93 -6.21
CA GLY A 258 -14.51 -15.72 -6.65
C GLY A 258 -13.66 -15.06 -5.56
N LEU A 259 -14.05 -15.18 -4.28
CA LEU A 259 -13.29 -14.62 -3.17
C LEU A 259 -11.97 -15.34 -2.95
N GLY A 260 -11.87 -16.64 -3.26
CA GLY A 260 -10.59 -17.35 -3.16
C GLY A 260 -9.55 -16.86 -4.16
N ARG A 261 -9.99 -16.49 -5.37
CA ARG A 261 -9.11 -15.87 -6.36
C ARG A 261 -8.75 -14.43 -5.97
N ALA A 262 -9.70 -13.67 -5.43
CA ALA A 262 -9.44 -12.32 -4.93
C ALA A 262 -8.45 -12.33 -3.75
N ASP A 263 -8.59 -13.26 -2.80
CA ASP A 263 -7.69 -13.45 -1.64
C ASP A 263 -6.24 -13.57 -2.08
N GLU A 264 -5.94 -14.41 -3.07
CA GLU A 264 -4.58 -14.61 -3.57
C GLU A 264 -4.04 -13.41 -4.37
N ILE A 265 -4.90 -12.69 -5.09
CA ILE A 265 -4.52 -11.45 -5.78
C ILE A 265 -4.15 -10.38 -4.77
N PHE A 266 -5.00 -10.14 -3.75
CA PHE A 266 -4.70 -9.17 -2.70
C PHE A 266 -3.49 -9.59 -1.88
N LEU A 267 -3.33 -10.86 -1.53
CA LEU A 267 -2.13 -11.37 -0.87
C LEU A 267 -0.85 -11.04 -1.64
N SER A 268 -0.89 -11.15 -2.97
CA SER A 268 0.24 -10.87 -3.85
C SER A 268 0.52 -9.38 -3.99
N LEU A 269 -0.54 -8.57 -4.08
CA LEU A 269 -0.49 -7.11 -4.18
C LEU A 269 0.00 -6.49 -2.87
N GLU A 270 -0.70 -6.77 -1.77
CA GLU A 270 -0.39 -6.29 -0.42
C GLU A 270 0.96 -6.81 0.06
N GLY A 271 1.26 -8.10 -0.13
CA GLY A 271 2.49 -8.70 0.38
C GLY A 271 3.76 -8.10 -0.23
N SER A 272 3.75 -7.81 -1.54
CA SER A 272 4.89 -7.18 -2.21
C SER A 272 5.04 -5.70 -1.84
N ALA A 273 3.93 -4.97 -1.64
CA ALA A 273 3.94 -3.59 -1.17
C ALA A 273 4.39 -3.47 0.29
N MET A 274 3.89 -4.33 1.18
CA MET A 274 4.33 -4.45 2.57
C MET A 274 5.81 -4.83 2.65
N TRP A 275 6.29 -5.72 1.79
CA TRP A 275 7.71 -6.03 1.72
C TRP A 275 8.54 -4.80 1.32
N ALA A 276 8.12 -4.06 0.29
CA ALA A 276 8.82 -2.83 -0.12
C ALA A 276 8.84 -1.78 1.01
N GLN A 277 7.70 -1.60 1.70
CA GLN A 277 7.60 -0.77 2.90
C GLN A 277 8.58 -1.23 3.97
N PHE A 278 8.57 -2.51 4.34
CA PHE A 278 9.44 -3.07 5.37
C PHE A 278 10.92 -2.80 5.09
N ARG A 279 11.37 -2.98 3.84
CA ARG A 279 12.76 -2.74 3.45
C ARG A 279 13.16 -1.27 3.54
N VAL A 280 12.29 -0.35 3.13
CA VAL A 280 12.53 1.09 3.30
C VAL A 280 12.54 1.47 4.77
N MET A 281 11.61 0.94 5.56
CA MET A 281 11.57 1.22 7.00
C MET A 281 12.83 0.69 7.68
N LEU A 282 13.29 -0.52 7.35
CA LEU A 282 14.53 -1.09 7.87
C LEU A 282 15.75 -0.20 7.59
N LYS A 283 15.84 0.39 6.39
CA LYS A 283 16.89 1.36 6.05
C LYS A 283 16.82 2.65 6.89
N ASN A 284 15.62 3.08 7.27
CA ASN A 284 15.35 4.36 7.91
C ASN A 284 15.13 4.26 9.43
N VAL A 285 15.41 3.10 10.04
CA VAL A 285 15.30 2.93 11.50
C VAL A 285 16.19 3.96 12.21
N PRO A 286 15.68 4.69 13.22
CA PRO A 286 16.49 5.64 13.98
C PRO A 286 17.56 4.93 14.85
N LYS A 287 18.84 5.24 14.64
CA LYS A 287 19.97 4.83 15.52
C LYS A 287 19.93 5.61 16.84
N PRO A 288 20.34 5.04 18.01
CA PRO A 288 20.99 3.74 18.24
C PRO A 288 20.13 2.66 18.92
N SER A 289 18.84 2.92 19.21
CA SER A 289 17.91 1.94 19.79
C SER A 289 17.09 1.24 18.70
N GLU A 290 17.77 0.72 17.69
CA GLU A 290 17.14 0.14 16.50
C GLU A 290 16.37 -1.14 16.88
N PRO A 291 15.05 -1.23 16.63
CA PRO A 291 14.43 -2.54 16.57
C PRO A 291 15.20 -3.41 15.56
N ASN A 292 15.55 -4.62 15.97
CA ASN A 292 16.05 -5.61 15.03
C ASN A 292 14.96 -5.98 14.00
N GLU A 293 15.34 -6.72 12.96
CA GLU A 293 14.43 -7.10 11.87
C GLU A 293 13.09 -7.70 12.36
N ARG A 294 13.15 -8.52 13.42
CA ARG A 294 11.97 -9.13 14.03
C ARG A 294 11.10 -8.10 14.74
N GLU A 295 11.71 -7.21 15.52
CA GLU A 295 10.99 -6.16 16.25
C GLU A 295 10.29 -5.19 15.29
N LEU A 296 10.94 -4.81 14.19
CA LEU A 296 10.35 -3.96 13.16
C LEU A 296 9.19 -4.67 12.46
N LEU A 297 9.37 -5.96 12.10
CA LEU A 297 8.34 -6.76 11.45
C LEU A 297 7.09 -6.89 12.34
N SER A 298 7.28 -7.21 13.62
CA SER A 298 6.19 -7.29 14.61
C SER A 298 5.50 -5.95 14.79
N TRP A 299 6.26 -4.86 14.95
CA TRP A 299 5.70 -3.53 15.08
C TRP A 299 4.87 -3.12 13.85
N MET A 300 5.33 -3.42 12.62
CA MET A 300 4.58 -3.09 11.40
C MET A 300 3.23 -3.78 11.36
N ILE A 301 3.17 -5.06 11.70
CA ILE A 301 1.93 -5.84 11.71
C ILE A 301 0.97 -5.32 12.80
N GLU A 302 1.48 -4.93 13.96
CA GLU A 302 0.67 -4.29 15.00
C GLU A 302 0.06 -2.96 14.56
N GLN A 303 0.78 -2.17 13.73
CA GLN A 303 0.25 -0.91 13.20
C GLN A 303 -0.71 -1.08 12.02
N MET A 304 -0.64 -2.21 11.31
CA MET A 304 -1.40 -2.47 10.08
C MET A 304 -1.94 -3.91 10.08
N PRO A 305 -3.00 -4.18 10.87
CA PRO A 305 -3.41 -5.55 11.20
C PRO A 305 -4.30 -6.24 10.15
N ALA A 306 -4.44 -5.67 8.95
CA ALA A 306 -5.27 -6.25 7.89
C ALA A 306 -4.73 -7.63 7.49
N TRP A 307 -5.63 -8.61 7.33
CA TRP A 307 -5.23 -10.01 7.13
C TRP A 307 -4.35 -10.23 5.89
N SER A 308 -4.67 -9.54 4.78
CA SER A 308 -3.92 -9.61 3.53
C SER A 308 -2.52 -9.01 3.65
N GLN A 309 -2.35 -7.96 4.46
CA GLN A 309 -1.07 -7.28 4.69
C GLN A 309 -0.14 -8.08 5.61
N GLU A 310 -0.65 -8.59 6.74
CA GLU A 310 0.13 -9.43 7.65
C GLU A 310 0.59 -10.70 6.94
N ARG A 311 -0.37 -11.48 6.42
CA ARG A 311 -0.08 -12.74 5.74
C ARG A 311 0.80 -12.50 4.51
N GLY A 312 0.50 -11.45 3.75
CA GLY A 312 1.27 -11.07 2.56
C GLY A 312 2.72 -10.76 2.91
N LEU A 313 2.98 -9.93 3.91
CA LEU A 313 4.33 -9.58 4.32
C LEU A 313 5.14 -10.82 4.72
N LEU A 314 4.57 -11.70 5.54
CA LEU A 314 5.23 -12.93 5.97
C LEU A 314 5.55 -13.83 4.78
N VAL A 315 4.61 -14.01 3.86
CA VAL A 315 4.82 -14.77 2.62
C VAL A 315 5.94 -14.18 1.78
N PHE A 316 6.01 -12.85 1.60
CA PHE A 316 7.05 -12.23 0.77
C PHE A 316 8.43 -12.22 1.43
N VAL A 317 8.52 -12.19 2.77
CA VAL A 317 9.78 -12.45 3.48
C VAL A 317 10.30 -13.85 3.15
N LEU A 318 9.42 -14.86 3.17
CA LEU A 318 9.76 -16.25 2.84
C LEU A 318 10.08 -16.45 1.36
N ILE A 319 9.31 -15.86 0.45
CA ILE A 319 9.61 -15.85 -0.99
C ILE A 319 10.99 -15.22 -1.22
N ASN A 320 11.31 -14.09 -0.56
CA ASN A 320 12.61 -13.45 -0.70
C ASN A 320 13.76 -14.33 -0.20
N ARG A 321 13.54 -15.15 0.84
CA ARG A 321 14.54 -16.11 1.36
C ARG A 321 14.89 -17.19 0.33
N PHE A 322 13.90 -17.77 -0.34
CA PHE A 322 14.11 -18.92 -1.25
C PHE A 322 14.23 -18.56 -2.73
N ALA A 323 13.70 -17.41 -3.14
CA ALA A 323 13.69 -16.94 -4.52
C ALA A 323 13.88 -15.42 -4.60
N PRO A 324 15.07 -14.88 -4.26
CA PRO A 324 15.31 -13.43 -4.20
C PRO A 324 15.07 -12.69 -5.52
N GLY A 325 15.02 -13.40 -6.66
CA GLY A 325 14.67 -12.88 -7.98
C GLY A 325 13.16 -12.68 -8.24
N TRP A 326 12.29 -12.95 -7.26
CA TRP A 326 10.82 -12.90 -7.40
C TRP A 326 10.29 -11.59 -7.99
N LYS A 327 10.95 -10.46 -7.73
CA LYS A 327 10.48 -9.12 -8.11
C LYS A 327 10.24 -8.97 -9.61
N ALA A 328 11.06 -9.60 -10.45
CA ALA A 328 10.87 -9.59 -11.91
C ALA A 328 9.53 -10.21 -12.33
N HIS A 329 9.00 -11.14 -11.53
CA HIS A 329 7.71 -11.79 -11.79
C HIS A 329 6.53 -10.95 -11.31
N PHE A 330 6.61 -10.37 -10.10
CA PHE A 330 5.49 -9.64 -9.49
C PHE A 330 5.34 -8.18 -9.98
N PHE A 331 6.35 -7.64 -10.65
CA PHE A 331 6.30 -6.32 -11.31
C PHE A 331 6.33 -6.40 -12.85
N GLY A 332 6.09 -7.60 -13.39
CA GLY A 332 5.95 -7.85 -14.83
C GLY A 332 4.57 -7.47 -15.37
N THR A 333 4.13 -8.15 -16.44
CA THR A 333 2.81 -7.94 -17.06
C THR A 333 1.70 -8.80 -16.46
N GLN A 334 2.03 -9.68 -15.52
CA GLN A 334 1.11 -10.57 -14.82
C GLN A 334 1.51 -10.60 -13.34
N LEU A 335 0.53 -10.78 -12.45
CA LEU A 335 0.76 -10.98 -11.03
C LEU A 335 0.65 -12.48 -10.72
N PRO A 336 1.76 -13.18 -10.41
CA PRO A 336 1.68 -14.55 -9.90
C PRO A 336 0.89 -14.59 -8.59
N LEU A 337 0.24 -15.71 -8.30
CA LEU A 337 -0.37 -15.93 -6.98
C LEU A 337 0.72 -16.29 -5.97
N ALA A 338 0.81 -15.54 -4.88
CA ALA A 338 1.94 -15.63 -3.96
C ALA A 338 2.10 -17.00 -3.30
N THR A 339 1.00 -17.68 -2.93
CA THR A 339 1.10 -19.02 -2.33
C THR A 339 1.53 -20.09 -3.32
N ASP A 340 1.09 -20.00 -4.58
CA ASP A 340 1.52 -20.90 -5.65
C ASP A 340 3.00 -20.68 -5.98
N TYR A 341 3.42 -19.42 -6.09
CA TYR A 341 4.83 -19.07 -6.30
C TYR A 341 5.71 -19.60 -5.17
N LEU A 342 5.31 -19.40 -3.90
CA LEU A 342 6.04 -19.95 -2.76
C LEU A 342 6.11 -21.47 -2.81
N ARG A 343 5.03 -22.16 -3.19
CA ARG A 343 5.02 -23.62 -3.35
C ARG A 343 5.98 -24.07 -4.44
N ASP A 344 6.03 -23.36 -5.56
CA ASP A 344 6.87 -23.72 -6.71
C ASP A 344 8.36 -23.55 -6.43
N VAL A 345 8.77 -22.51 -5.70
CA VAL A 345 10.19 -22.28 -5.37
C VAL A 345 10.73 -23.21 -4.27
N LEU A 346 9.85 -23.97 -3.62
CA LEU A 346 10.22 -24.94 -2.59
C LEU A 346 10.34 -26.38 -3.10
N LYS A 347 9.92 -26.64 -4.34
CA LYS A 347 10.16 -27.91 -5.06
C LYS A 347 11.61 -28.01 -5.47
#